data_AF-A0A7S1MSL5-F1
#
_entry.id   AF-A0A7S1MSL5-F1
#
_cell.length_a   1.000
_cell.length_b   1.000
_cell.length_c   1.000
_cell.angle_alpha   90.00
_cell.angle_beta   90.00
_cell.angle_gamma   90.00
#
_symmetry.space_group_name_H-M   'P 1'
#
loop_
_entity.id
_entity.type
_entity.pdbx_description
1 polymer ?
#
loop_
_entity_poly.entity_id
_entity_poly.type
_entity_poly.pdbx_seq_one_letter_code
_entity_poly.pdbx_strand_id
1 'polypeptide(L)'
;MAAANNTTQADGCFSSPKSYAPPIKTRKLTEDELKSSADRLATVNRKDVELPPLVERRVLTADVMNKSLDRLYTSSVERKKRMLEDLEKKQHPDMVKRKELDQEALEGMFTRLYSQSVERNKANLERLKEKYLSQGPKKVSLSKDQVAESASRLCNGSMDQTKSKQEQLFEKYVNATAPKFKKLSKDEVKASAERLCQKK
;
A
#
# COMPACT_ATOMS: atom_id res chain seq x y z
N MET A 1 60.25 -1.97 41.96
CA MET A 1 58.93 -1.67 42.55
C MET A 1 57.88 -2.08 41.53
N ALA A 2 57.37 -3.31 41.65
CA ALA A 2 56.47 -3.92 40.68
C ALA A 2 55.05 -3.96 41.24
N ALA A 3 54.10 -3.56 40.40
CA ALA A 3 52.68 -3.56 40.66
C ALA A 3 52.13 -4.99 40.80
N ALA A 4 51.27 -5.22 41.79
CA ALA A 4 50.44 -6.41 41.88
C ALA A 4 48.97 -6.00 41.80
N ASN A 5 48.31 -6.47 40.75
CA ASN A 5 46.91 -6.25 40.42
C ASN A 5 46.03 -7.12 41.32
N ASN A 6 45.07 -6.52 42.02
CA ASN A 6 44.01 -7.24 42.73
C ASN A 6 42.84 -7.50 41.78
N THR A 7 42.80 -8.72 41.24
CA THR A 7 41.65 -9.25 40.50
C THR A 7 40.62 -9.78 41.48
N THR A 8 39.51 -9.06 41.67
CA THR A 8 38.35 -9.55 42.43
C THR A 8 37.42 -10.31 41.47
N GLN A 9 37.38 -11.63 41.61
CA GLN A 9 36.36 -12.49 41.01
C GLN A 9 35.01 -12.18 41.65
N ALA A 10 34.04 -11.76 40.83
CA ALA A 10 32.65 -11.64 41.22
C ALA A 10 31.86 -12.77 40.55
N ASP A 11 31.82 -13.92 41.20
CA ASP A 11 30.90 -15.02 40.85
C ASP A 11 29.49 -14.67 41.37
N GLY A 12 28.82 -13.79 40.62
CA GLY A 12 27.42 -13.45 40.83
C GLY A 12 26.52 -14.40 40.05
N CYS A 13 26.13 -15.50 40.68
CA CYS A 13 25.10 -16.41 40.18
C CYS A 13 23.74 -15.69 40.11
N PHE A 14 23.37 -15.14 38.94
CA PHE A 14 22.06 -14.53 38.72
C PHE A 14 20.99 -15.63 38.63
N SER A 15 20.41 -16.02 39.77
CA SER A 15 19.22 -16.87 39.80
C SER A 15 18.04 -16.08 39.26
N SER A 16 17.57 -16.43 38.07
CA SER A 16 16.38 -15.83 37.45
C SER A 16 15.17 -16.07 38.37
N PRO A 17 14.39 -15.04 38.74
CA PRO A 17 13.17 -15.25 39.51
C PRO A 17 12.18 -16.04 38.66
N LYS A 18 11.87 -17.27 39.10
CA LYS A 18 10.79 -18.09 38.53
C LYS A 18 9.49 -17.29 38.65
N SER A 19 8.99 -16.76 37.53
CA SER A 19 7.69 -16.11 37.47
C SER A 19 6.60 -17.16 37.68
N TYR A 20 6.09 -17.24 38.91
CA TYR A 20 4.86 -17.97 39.20
C TYR A 20 3.69 -17.19 38.60
N ALA A 21 3.42 -17.38 37.31
CA ALA A 21 2.15 -16.98 36.74
C ALA A 21 1.07 -17.93 37.32
N PRO A 22 0.04 -17.41 38.01
CA PRO A 22 -1.02 -18.25 38.55
C PRO A 22 -1.75 -18.96 37.39
N PRO A 23 -2.24 -20.20 37.60
CA PRO A 23 -2.95 -20.93 36.56
C PRO A 23 -4.18 -20.13 36.13
N ILE A 24 -4.24 -19.78 34.84
CA ILE A 24 -5.35 -19.05 34.23
C ILE A 24 -6.59 -19.95 34.33
N LYS A 25 -7.51 -19.62 35.24
CA LYS A 25 -8.79 -20.33 35.37
C LYS A 25 -9.60 -20.04 34.10
N THR A 26 -9.74 -21.03 33.24
CA THR A 26 -10.62 -20.94 32.07
C THR A 26 -12.07 -21.00 32.55
N ARG A 27 -12.76 -19.86 32.53
CA ARG A 27 -14.20 -19.80 32.78
C ARG A 27 -14.90 -20.60 31.68
N LYS A 28 -15.66 -21.63 32.06
CA LYS A 28 -16.57 -22.33 31.14
C LYS A 28 -17.77 -21.41 30.89
N LEU A 29 -18.04 -21.08 29.63
CA LEU A 29 -19.24 -20.35 29.26
C LEU A 29 -20.47 -21.20 29.60
N THR A 30 -21.53 -20.52 30.06
CA THR A 30 -22.84 -21.13 30.23
C THR A 30 -23.51 -21.36 28.87
N GLU A 31 -24.46 -22.30 28.81
CA GLU A 31 -25.15 -22.64 27.55
C GLU A 31 -25.87 -21.44 26.93
N ASP A 32 -26.38 -20.53 27.76
CA ASP A 32 -27.07 -19.31 27.33
C ASP A 32 -26.08 -18.29 26.74
N GLU A 33 -24.89 -18.15 27.33
CA GLU A 33 -23.82 -17.30 26.77
C GLU A 33 -23.30 -17.87 25.44
N LEU A 34 -23.24 -19.20 25.32
CA LEU A 34 -22.88 -19.91 24.08
C LEU A 34 -23.91 -19.68 22.98
N LYS A 35 -25.20 -19.81 23.28
CA LYS A 35 -26.30 -19.51 22.35
C LYS A 35 -26.28 -18.04 21.93
N SER A 36 -26.14 -17.12 22.89
CA SER A 36 -26.05 -15.69 22.59
C SER A 36 -24.87 -15.35 21.68
N SER A 37 -23.71 -16.00 21.89
CA SER A 37 -22.54 -15.83 21.03
C SER A 37 -22.78 -16.41 19.62
N ALA A 38 -23.39 -17.61 19.55
CA ALA A 38 -23.74 -18.25 18.29
C ALA A 38 -24.74 -17.43 17.49
N ASP A 39 -25.78 -16.90 18.12
CA ASP A 39 -26.81 -16.07 17.48
C ASP A 39 -26.20 -14.77 16.93
N ARG A 40 -25.32 -14.12 17.71
CA ARG A 40 -24.60 -12.90 17.25
C ARG A 40 -23.71 -13.16 16.03
N LEU A 41 -23.12 -14.36 15.92
CA LEU A 41 -22.29 -14.74 14.78
C LEU A 41 -23.12 -15.23 13.58
N ALA A 42 -24.25 -15.88 13.85
CA ALA A 42 -25.16 -16.40 12.83
C ALA A 42 -25.92 -15.27 12.12
N THR A 43 -26.30 -14.22 12.84
CA THR A 43 -26.96 -13.05 12.24
C THR A 43 -25.90 -12.11 11.64
N VAL A 44 -25.45 -12.44 10.43
CA VAL A 44 -24.66 -11.50 9.61
C VAL A 44 -25.61 -10.42 9.09
N ASN A 45 -25.87 -9.40 9.91
CA ASN A 45 -26.61 -8.19 9.51
C ASN A 45 -25.75 -7.32 8.58
N ARG A 46 -25.44 -7.81 7.38
CA ARG A 46 -24.91 -6.97 6.31
C ARG A 46 -26.09 -6.20 5.72
N LYS A 47 -26.05 -4.88 5.85
CA LYS A 47 -26.95 -4.02 5.09
C LYS A 47 -26.59 -4.20 3.62
N ASP A 48 -27.57 -4.50 2.77
CA ASP A 48 -27.36 -4.49 1.33
C ASP A 48 -27.00 -3.05 0.94
N VAL A 49 -25.74 -2.84 0.61
CA VAL A 49 -25.24 -1.55 0.13
C VAL A 49 -25.33 -1.59 -1.39
N GLU A 50 -26.26 -0.84 -1.96
CA GLU A 50 -26.29 -0.58 -3.39
C GLU A 50 -25.03 0.22 -3.77
N LEU A 51 -24.02 -0.48 -4.29
CA LEU A 51 -22.82 0.16 -4.78
C LEU A 51 -23.09 0.76 -6.17
N PRO A 52 -22.74 2.03 -6.39
CA PRO A 52 -22.80 2.60 -7.73
C PRO A 52 -21.88 1.81 -8.67
N PRO A 53 -22.24 1.71 -9.97
CA PRO A 53 -21.43 0.99 -10.94
C PRO A 53 -20.02 1.58 -11.02
N LEU A 54 -18.99 0.72 -11.03
CA LEU A 54 -17.58 1.15 -11.04
C LEU A 54 -17.22 2.08 -12.22
N VAL A 55 -17.98 2.01 -13.31
CA VAL A 55 -17.82 2.85 -14.50
C VAL A 55 -19.20 3.24 -15.01
N GLU A 56 -19.40 4.53 -15.27
CA GLU A 56 -20.61 5.03 -15.92
C GLU A 56 -20.77 4.41 -17.31
N ARG A 57 -21.93 3.81 -17.57
CA ARG A 57 -22.26 3.26 -18.90
C ARG A 57 -22.50 4.42 -19.86
N ARG A 58 -21.61 4.58 -20.85
CA ARG A 58 -21.83 5.52 -21.95
C ARG A 58 -22.87 4.94 -22.92
N VAL A 59 -24.01 5.61 -23.02
CA VAL A 59 -25.00 5.31 -24.06
C VAL A 59 -24.50 5.91 -25.37
N LEU A 60 -24.25 5.05 -26.35
CA LEU A 60 -23.80 5.48 -27.68
C LEU A 60 -24.99 6.06 -28.44
N THR A 61 -24.80 7.24 -29.04
CA THR A 61 -25.80 7.82 -29.94
C THR A 61 -25.89 7.00 -31.22
N ALA A 62 -27.05 7.01 -31.87
CA ALA A 62 -27.30 6.26 -33.11
C ALA A 62 -26.24 6.58 -34.20
N ASP A 63 -25.83 7.84 -34.31
CA ASP A 63 -24.80 8.27 -35.27
C ASP A 63 -23.44 7.63 -35.01
N VAL A 64 -23.05 7.50 -33.74
CA VAL A 64 -21.78 6.86 -33.36
C VAL A 64 -21.86 5.36 -33.62
N MET A 65 -23.02 4.74 -33.35
CA MET A 65 -23.28 3.34 -33.68
C MET A 65 -23.16 3.08 -35.18
N ASN A 66 -23.83 3.87 -36.01
CA ASN A 66 -23.78 3.72 -37.48
C ASN A 66 -22.36 3.90 -38.02
N LYS A 67 -21.61 4.91 -37.56
CA LYS A 67 -20.20 5.10 -37.94
C LYS A 67 -19.32 3.91 -37.54
N SER A 68 -19.60 3.31 -36.37
CA SER A 68 -18.87 2.12 -35.94
C SER A 68 -19.22 0.89 -36.77
N LEU A 69 -20.49 0.71 -37.15
CA LEU A 69 -20.95 -0.36 -38.02
C LEU A 69 -20.34 -0.23 -39.42
N ASP A 70 -20.34 0.96 -40.00
CA ASP A 70 -19.69 1.22 -41.30
C ASP A 70 -18.20 0.88 -41.22
N ARG A 71 -17.48 1.39 -40.21
CA ARG A 71 -16.05 1.11 -40.05
C ARG A 71 -15.76 -0.38 -39.86
N LEU A 72 -16.58 -1.09 -39.09
CA LEU A 72 -16.35 -2.50 -38.78
C LEU A 72 -16.76 -3.42 -39.93
N TYR A 73 -17.83 -3.10 -40.62
CA TYR A 73 -18.41 -3.95 -41.64
C TYR A 73 -17.99 -3.52 -43.04
N THR A 74 -18.36 -2.33 -43.50
CA THR A 74 -18.11 -1.90 -44.89
C THR A 74 -16.61 -1.77 -45.17
N SER A 75 -15.87 -1.08 -44.30
CA SER A 75 -14.42 -0.90 -44.48
C SER A 75 -13.65 -2.22 -44.38
N SER A 76 -14.12 -3.17 -43.55
CA SER A 76 -13.50 -4.50 -43.43
C SER A 76 -13.73 -5.34 -44.68
N VAL A 77 -14.95 -5.34 -45.20
CA VAL A 77 -15.30 -6.04 -46.44
C VAL A 77 -14.52 -5.45 -47.62
N GLU A 78 -14.44 -4.13 -47.74
CA GLU A 78 -13.65 -3.47 -48.78
C GLU A 78 -12.17 -3.82 -48.69
N ARG A 79 -11.60 -3.79 -47.47
CA ARG A 79 -10.20 -4.18 -47.26
C ARG A 79 -9.95 -5.62 -47.67
N LYS A 80 -10.88 -6.53 -47.34
CA LYS A 80 -10.78 -7.95 -47.71
C LYS A 80 -10.89 -8.13 -49.23
N LYS A 81 -11.80 -7.41 -49.91
CA LYS A 81 -11.91 -7.42 -51.37
C LYS A 81 -10.61 -6.98 -52.03
N ARG A 82 -10.05 -5.83 -51.63
CA ARG A 82 -8.76 -5.34 -52.15
C ARG A 82 -7.63 -6.33 -51.91
N MET A 83 -7.58 -6.96 -50.73
CA MET A 83 -6.58 -7.97 -50.41
C MET A 83 -6.70 -9.19 -51.34
N LEU A 84 -7.92 -9.65 -51.62
CA LEU A 84 -8.16 -10.75 -52.56
C LEU A 84 -7.76 -10.37 -53.98
N GLU A 85 -8.15 -9.19 -54.46
CA GLU A 85 -7.74 -8.67 -55.78
C GLU A 85 -6.21 -8.57 -55.91
N ASP A 86 -5.52 -8.14 -54.86
CA ASP A 86 -4.05 -8.07 -54.84
C ASP A 86 -3.40 -9.46 -54.82
N LEU A 87 -4.03 -10.45 -54.18
CA LEU A 87 -3.57 -11.84 -54.21
C LEU A 87 -3.79 -12.47 -55.58
N GLU A 88 -4.95 -12.25 -56.20
CA GLU A 88 -5.25 -12.70 -57.57
C GLU A 88 -4.22 -12.13 -58.56
N LYS A 89 -3.95 -10.81 -58.50
CA LYS A 89 -2.90 -10.18 -59.32
C LYS A 89 -1.52 -10.80 -59.13
N LYS A 90 -1.19 -11.23 -57.90
CA LYS A 90 0.09 -11.90 -57.59
C LYS A 90 0.12 -13.36 -58.03
N GLN A 91 -1.03 -14.04 -58.04
CA GLN A 91 -1.19 -15.43 -58.41
C GLN A 91 -1.04 -15.64 -59.92
N HIS A 92 -1.34 -14.63 -60.74
CA HIS A 92 -1.08 -14.67 -62.18
C HIS A 92 0.39 -14.29 -62.46
N PRO A 93 1.30 -15.27 -62.68
CA PRO A 93 2.73 -15.01 -62.83
C PRO A 93 3.04 -14.16 -64.07
N ASP A 94 2.19 -14.22 -65.09
CA ASP A 94 2.31 -13.47 -66.34
C ASP A 94 2.09 -11.96 -66.15
N MET A 95 1.44 -11.56 -65.06
CA MET A 95 1.18 -10.16 -64.73
C MET A 95 2.27 -9.51 -63.86
N VAL A 96 3.05 -10.32 -63.13
CA VAL A 96 4.10 -9.82 -62.23
C VAL A 96 5.46 -9.97 -62.90
N LYS A 97 5.83 -8.99 -63.72
CA LYS A 97 7.21 -8.87 -64.23
C LYS A 97 8.16 -8.69 -63.06
N ARG A 98 8.90 -9.76 -62.71
CA ARG A 98 9.98 -9.68 -61.72
C ARG A 98 11.09 -8.82 -62.32
N LYS A 99 11.19 -7.59 -61.84
CA LYS A 99 12.32 -6.72 -62.15
C LYS A 99 13.43 -7.07 -61.17
N GLU A 100 14.56 -7.54 -61.70
CA GLU A 100 15.80 -7.57 -60.93
C GLU A 100 16.17 -6.11 -60.66
N LEU A 101 16.25 -5.75 -59.38
CA LEU A 101 16.61 -4.41 -58.97
C LEU A 101 18.13 -4.30 -58.96
N ASP A 102 18.64 -3.25 -59.57
CA ASP A 102 20.05 -2.91 -59.50
C ASP A 102 20.45 -2.54 -58.06
N GLN A 103 21.72 -2.72 -57.73
CA GLN A 103 22.23 -2.50 -56.37
C GLN A 103 22.05 -1.04 -55.92
N GLU A 104 22.25 -0.08 -56.83
CA GLU A 104 22.03 1.34 -56.58
C GLU A 104 20.54 1.66 -56.29
N ALA A 105 19.62 0.98 -57.00
CA ALA A 105 18.19 1.11 -56.75
C ALA A 105 17.78 0.53 -55.39
N LEU A 106 18.41 -0.58 -54.97
CA LEU A 106 18.19 -1.16 -53.64
C LEU A 106 18.67 -0.23 -52.54
N GLU A 107 19.87 0.34 -52.66
CA GLU A 107 20.42 1.29 -51.70
C GLU A 107 19.56 2.56 -51.61
N GLY A 108 19.05 3.06 -52.75
CA GLY A 108 18.07 4.16 -52.80
C GLY A 108 16.75 3.82 -52.07
N MET A 109 16.27 2.58 -52.18
CA MET A 109 15.08 2.13 -51.44
C MET A 109 15.35 2.03 -49.94
N PHE A 110 16.49 1.47 -49.53
CA PHE A 110 16.85 1.35 -48.11
C PHE A 110 17.02 2.70 -47.45
N THR A 111 17.75 3.62 -48.08
CA THR A 111 17.95 4.97 -47.57
C THR A 111 16.61 5.70 -47.41
N ARG A 112 15.72 5.62 -48.41
CA ARG A 112 14.37 6.20 -48.34
C ARG A 112 13.50 5.58 -47.24
N LEU A 113 13.49 4.25 -47.11
CA LEU A 113 12.69 3.57 -46.10
C LEU A 113 13.21 3.87 -44.68
N TYR A 114 14.53 3.90 -44.53
CA TYR A 114 15.17 4.24 -43.27
C TYR A 114 14.92 5.70 -42.88
N SER A 115 15.13 6.66 -43.78
CA SER A 115 14.88 8.08 -43.51
C SER A 115 13.41 8.32 -43.15
N GLN A 116 12.48 7.77 -43.92
CA GLN A 116 11.05 7.89 -43.64
C GLN A 116 10.66 7.24 -42.30
N SER A 117 11.28 6.12 -41.93
CA SER A 117 11.07 5.47 -40.64
C SER A 117 11.58 6.33 -39.49
N VAL A 118 12.78 6.89 -39.63
CA VAL A 118 13.38 7.79 -38.63
C VAL A 118 12.53 9.05 -38.44
N GLU A 119 12.06 9.66 -39.52
CA GLU A 119 11.17 10.84 -39.46
C GLU A 119 9.84 10.53 -38.77
N ARG A 120 9.19 9.42 -39.13
CA ARG A 120 7.95 8.98 -38.46
C ARG A 120 8.17 8.72 -36.98
N ASN A 121 9.28 8.09 -36.62
CA ASN A 121 9.63 7.83 -35.22
C ASN A 121 9.89 9.13 -34.46
N LYS A 122 10.61 10.10 -35.05
CA LYS A 122 10.81 11.44 -34.46
C LYS A 122 9.49 12.14 -34.22
N ALA A 123 8.63 12.23 -35.24
CA ALA A 123 7.32 12.87 -35.13
C ALA A 123 6.42 12.18 -34.10
N ASN A 124 6.43 10.84 -34.01
CA ASN A 124 5.68 10.12 -32.99
C ASN A 124 6.24 10.39 -31.59
N LEU A 125 7.57 10.45 -31.43
CA LEU A 125 8.22 10.74 -30.16
C LEU A 125 7.89 12.17 -29.70
N GLU A 126 7.88 13.14 -30.61
CA GLU A 126 7.45 14.52 -30.35
C GLU A 126 5.99 14.58 -29.91
N ARG A 127 5.07 13.91 -30.63
CA ARG A 127 3.65 13.81 -30.22
C ARG A 127 3.48 13.17 -28.84
N LEU A 128 4.26 12.14 -28.53
CA LEU A 128 4.25 11.51 -27.22
C LEU A 128 4.79 12.46 -26.15
N LYS A 129 5.86 13.21 -26.45
CA LYS A 129 6.39 14.23 -25.55
C LYS A 129 5.36 15.31 -25.27
N GLU A 130 4.72 15.85 -26.30
CA GLU A 130 3.65 16.84 -26.12
C GLU A 130 2.51 16.27 -25.29
N LYS A 131 2.06 15.05 -25.58
CA LYS A 131 0.94 14.43 -24.85
C LYS A 131 1.24 14.15 -23.38
N TYR A 132 2.45 13.71 -23.06
CA TYR A 132 2.77 13.19 -21.71
C TYR A 132 3.69 14.09 -20.88
N LEU A 133 4.54 14.90 -21.51
CA LEU A 133 5.46 15.81 -20.81
C LEU A 133 4.91 17.24 -20.67
N SER A 134 3.99 17.70 -21.55
CA SER A 134 3.46 19.07 -21.44
C SER A 134 2.49 19.27 -20.25
N GLN A 135 1.93 18.18 -19.70
CA GLN A 135 0.92 18.22 -18.64
C GLN A 135 1.28 17.40 -17.39
N GLY A 136 2.57 17.14 -17.14
CA GLY A 136 2.96 16.73 -15.79
C GLY A 136 2.57 17.85 -14.83
N PRO A 137 1.94 17.57 -13.66
CA PRO A 137 1.68 18.62 -12.68
C PRO A 137 3.01 19.34 -12.44
N LYS A 138 3.03 20.66 -12.67
CA LYS A 138 4.20 21.51 -12.37
C LYS A 138 4.70 21.03 -11.02
N LYS A 139 5.95 20.53 -10.95
CA LYS A 139 6.52 20.06 -9.69
C LYS A 139 6.32 21.19 -8.71
N VAL A 140 5.35 21.05 -7.80
CA VAL A 140 5.10 22.05 -6.77
C VAL A 140 6.31 21.91 -5.87
N SER A 141 7.31 22.75 -6.13
CA SER A 141 8.48 22.83 -5.28
C SER A 141 7.96 23.33 -3.93
N LEU A 142 7.92 22.43 -2.95
CA LEU A 142 7.60 22.80 -1.58
C LEU A 142 8.56 23.90 -1.16
N SER A 143 8.05 24.95 -0.52
CA SER A 143 8.92 25.97 0.06
C SER A 143 9.79 25.32 1.14
N LYS A 144 10.95 25.92 1.45
CA LYS A 144 11.83 25.44 2.52
C LYS A 144 11.07 25.29 3.84
N ASP A 145 10.13 26.20 4.10
CA ASP A 145 9.29 26.20 5.29
C ASP A 145 8.32 25.01 5.30
N GLN A 146 7.67 24.69 4.17
CA GLN A 146 6.80 23.52 4.05
C GLN A 146 7.56 22.21 4.22
N VAL A 147 8.79 22.15 3.71
CA VAL A 147 9.68 20.99 3.91
C VAL A 147 10.04 20.87 5.39
N ALA A 148 10.44 21.97 6.04
CA ALA A 148 10.78 21.98 7.46
C ALA A 148 9.58 21.60 8.36
N GLU A 149 8.40 22.11 8.06
CA GLU A 149 7.15 21.77 8.76
C GLU A 149 6.81 20.28 8.60
N SER A 150 6.91 19.75 7.38
CA SER A 150 6.67 18.33 7.11
C SER A 150 7.67 17.42 7.85
N ALA A 151 8.95 17.80 7.87
CA ALA A 151 9.98 17.07 8.60
C ALA A 151 9.76 17.12 10.11
N SER A 152 9.41 18.29 10.66
CA SER A 152 9.07 18.45 12.07
C SER A 152 7.85 17.60 12.46
N ARG A 153 6.79 17.62 11.64
CA ARG A 153 5.58 16.82 11.87
C ARG A 153 5.86 15.32 11.83
N LEU A 154 6.71 14.85 10.92
CA LEU A 154 7.04 13.43 10.81
C LEU A 154 7.95 12.97 11.95
N CYS A 155 8.99 13.74 12.28
CA CYS A 155 9.95 13.35 13.31
C CYS A 155 9.41 13.60 14.73
N ASN A 156 8.97 14.83 15.02
CA ASN A 156 8.53 15.20 16.37
C ASN A 156 7.10 14.72 16.63
N GLY A 157 6.20 14.91 15.65
CA GLY A 157 4.81 14.53 15.80
C GLY A 157 4.60 13.02 16.01
N SER A 158 5.44 12.16 15.42
CA SER A 158 5.38 10.72 15.68
C SER A 158 5.87 10.37 17.09
N MET A 159 6.93 11.02 17.58
CA MET A 159 7.43 10.83 18.94
C MET A 159 6.45 11.34 20.01
N ASP A 160 5.77 12.45 19.77
CA ASP A 160 4.80 12.99 20.74
C ASP A 160 3.54 12.11 20.81
N GLN A 161 3.13 11.54 19.67
CA GLN A 161 2.05 10.54 19.65
C GLN A 161 2.42 9.24 20.35
N THR A 162 3.68 8.78 20.27
CA THR A 162 4.09 7.57 21.00
C THR A 162 4.20 7.84 22.50
N LYS A 163 4.74 9.00 22.91
CA LYS A 163 4.79 9.41 24.33
C LYS A 163 3.40 9.52 24.94
N SER A 164 2.47 10.24 24.30
CA SER A 164 1.10 10.39 24.80
C SER A 164 0.36 9.04 24.91
N LYS A 165 0.58 8.12 23.96
CA LYS A 165 0.06 6.75 24.08
C LYS A 165 0.67 5.99 25.26
N GLN A 166 1.98 6.11 25.48
CA GLN A 166 2.66 5.48 26.62
C GLN A 166 2.13 6.04 27.95
N GLU A 167 1.94 7.35 28.06
CA GLU A 167 1.33 8.00 29.23
C GLU A 167 -0.08 7.47 29.50
N GLN A 168 -0.94 7.40 28.48
CA GLN A 168 -2.29 6.85 28.61
C GLN A 168 -2.29 5.38 29.04
N LEU A 169 -1.35 4.57 28.53
CA LEU A 169 -1.20 3.18 28.95
C LEU A 169 -0.71 3.09 30.40
N PHE A 170 0.25 3.93 30.78
CA PHE A 170 0.78 3.99 32.13
C PHE A 170 -0.29 4.37 33.14
N GLU A 171 -1.09 5.40 32.85
CA GLU A 171 -2.23 5.78 33.70
C GLU A 171 -3.26 4.64 33.84
N LYS A 172 -3.59 3.96 32.74
CA LYS A 172 -4.59 2.90 32.73
C LYS A 172 -4.15 1.65 33.49
N TYR A 173 -2.89 1.24 33.35
CA TYR A 173 -2.45 -0.07 33.84
C TYR A 173 -1.52 0.00 35.05
N VAL A 174 -0.70 1.05 35.16
CA VAL A 174 0.24 1.18 36.28
C VAL A 174 -0.42 1.94 37.43
N ASN A 175 -0.97 3.13 37.19
CA ASN A 175 -1.60 3.91 38.26
C ASN A 175 -2.87 3.25 38.81
N ALA A 176 -3.64 2.56 37.97
CA ALA A 176 -4.84 1.84 38.41
C ALA A 176 -4.51 0.61 39.29
N THR A 177 -3.37 -0.05 39.03
CA THR A 177 -2.94 -1.24 39.76
C THR A 177 -2.02 -0.89 40.94
N ALA A 178 -1.48 0.34 40.98
CA ALA A 178 -0.60 0.78 42.04
C ALA A 178 -1.32 0.78 43.40
N PRO A 179 -0.77 0.13 44.43
CA PRO A 179 -1.35 0.15 45.76
C PRO A 179 -1.33 1.57 46.31
N LYS A 180 -2.51 2.13 46.58
CA LYS A 180 -2.66 3.43 47.22
C LYS A 180 -2.24 3.30 48.68
N PHE A 181 -0.99 3.63 48.99
CA PHE A 181 -0.51 3.67 50.37
C PHE A 181 -1.20 4.80 51.12
N LYS A 182 -2.15 4.46 52.00
CA LYS A 182 -2.68 5.41 52.99
C LYS A 182 -1.61 5.61 54.06
N LYS A 183 -1.24 6.86 54.31
CA LYS A 183 -0.44 7.21 55.49
C LYS A 183 -1.35 7.02 56.71
N LEU A 184 -0.93 6.14 57.63
CA LEU A 184 -1.62 5.95 58.91
C LEU A 184 -1.59 7.25 59.71
N SER A 185 -2.71 7.61 60.31
CA SER A 185 -2.78 8.73 61.25
C SER A 185 -1.96 8.42 62.50
N LYS A 186 -1.52 9.45 63.24
CA LYS A 186 -0.69 9.28 64.43
C LYS A 186 -1.35 8.37 65.47
N ASP A 187 -2.67 8.42 65.57
CA ASP A 187 -3.44 7.62 66.53
C ASP A 187 -3.55 6.15 66.08
N GLU A 188 -3.71 5.89 64.79
CA GLU A 188 -3.66 4.52 64.23
C GLU A 188 -2.27 3.90 64.37
N VAL A 189 -1.19 4.68 64.21
CA VAL A 189 0.19 4.21 64.42
C VAL A 189 0.39 3.83 65.89
N LYS A 190 -0.09 4.65 66.84
CA LYS A 190 -0.02 4.32 68.27
C LYS A 190 -0.81 3.06 68.61
N ALA A 191 -2.04 2.92 68.11
CA ALA A 191 -2.86 1.74 68.33
C ALA A 191 -2.21 0.46 67.74
N SER A 192 -1.53 0.60 66.60
CA SER A 192 -0.77 -0.50 65.98
C SER A 192 0.43 -0.91 66.83
N ALA A 193 1.16 0.08 67.35
CA ALA A 193 2.32 -0.13 68.21
C ALA A 193 1.92 -0.78 69.54
N GLU A 194 0.82 -0.35 70.16
CA GLU A 194 0.29 -0.95 71.39
C GLU A 194 -0.10 -2.42 71.19
N ARG A 195 -0.74 -2.77 70.06
CA ARG A 195 -1.05 -4.17 69.71
C ARG A 195 0.20 -5.04 69.53
N LEU A 196 1.27 -4.48 68.97
CA LEU A 196 2.55 -5.20 68.77
C LEU A 196 3.36 -5.32 70.06
N CYS A 197 3.24 -4.36 70.98
CA CYS A 197 3.95 -4.36 72.26
C CYS A 197 3.27 -5.19 73.35
N GLN A 198 2.01 -5.59 73.17
CA GLN A 198 1.36 -6.57 74.06
C GLN A 198 1.94 -7.96 73.83
N LYS A 199 2.93 -8.32 74.65
CA LYS A 199 3.42 -9.70 74.80
C LYS A 199 2.28 -10.57 75.34
N LYS A 200 1.97 -11.67 74.64
CA LYS A 200 1.26 -12.80 75.25
C LYS A 200 2.11 -13.43 76.35
#